data_AF-A0A2D9F569-F1
#
_entry.id   AF-A0A2D9F569-F1
#
_cell.length_a   1.000
_cell.length_b   1.000
_cell.length_c   1.000
_cell.angle_alpha   90.00
_cell.angle_beta   90.00
_cell.angle_gamma   90.00
#
_symmetry.space_group_name_H-M   'P 1'
#
loop_
_entity.id
_entity.type
_entity.pdbx_description
1 polymer ?
#
loop_
_entity_poly.entity_id
_entity_poly.type
_entity_poly.pdbx_seq_one_letter_code
_entity_poly.pdbx_strand_id
1 'polypeptide(L)' 'MSDTFKSTDNDRTGNNAMRHEYRVLTDDEKATMQRIKDLGAELFKALDETGQSRELSIAKTKVEESVMWGVKHITA' A
#
# COMPACT_ATOMS: atom_id res chain seq x y z
N MET A 1 -2.52 14.22 -17.63
CA MET A 1 -3.64 14.00 -16.70
C MET A 1 -3.25 12.80 -15.88
N SER A 2 -3.05 12.95 -14.57
CA SER A 2 -2.68 11.83 -13.71
C SER A 2 -3.96 11.10 -13.33
N ASP A 3 -4.31 10.05 -14.07
CA ASP A 3 -5.43 9.19 -13.73
C ASP A 3 -5.18 8.56 -12.37
N THR A 4 -5.94 9.00 -11.38
CA THR A 4 -5.84 8.53 -10.00
C THR A 4 -6.86 7.42 -9.83
N PHE A 5 -6.46 6.18 -10.08
CA PHE A 5 -7.32 5.01 -9.88
C PHE A 5 -7.33 4.63 -8.39
N LYS A 6 -8.50 4.30 -7.85
CA LYS A 6 -8.59 3.78 -6.48
C LYS A 6 -7.95 2.40 -6.47
N SER A 7 -7.13 2.11 -5.46
CA SER A 7 -6.41 0.83 -5.35
C SER A 7 -7.34 -0.39 -5.32
N THR A 8 -8.62 -0.17 -5.00
CA THR A 8 -9.70 -1.15 -4.90
C THR A 8 -10.39 -1.46 -6.24
N ASP A 9 -10.17 -0.64 -7.27
CA ASP A 9 -10.82 -0.81 -8.57
C ASP A 9 -10.14 -1.92 -9.39
N ASN A 10 -10.97 -2.69 -10.10
CA ASN A 10 -10.51 -3.78 -10.97
C ASN A 10 -9.77 -3.26 -12.22
N ASP A 11 -9.79 -1.95 -12.48
CA ASP A 11 -9.07 -1.28 -13.59
C ASP A 11 -7.55 -1.41 -13.52
N ARG A 12 -7.00 -1.94 -12.41
CA ARG A 12 -5.56 -2.25 -12.25
C ARG A 12 -5.06 -3.30 -13.25
N THR A 13 -5.93 -4.04 -13.93
CA THR A 13 -5.56 -5.08 -14.89
C THR A 13 -5.31 -4.55 -16.31
N GLY A 14 -5.71 -3.32 -16.62
CA GLY A 14 -5.71 -2.78 -17.99
C GLY A 14 -4.39 -2.19 -18.51
N ASN A 15 -3.41 -1.90 -17.64
CA ASN A 15 -2.20 -1.16 -18.04
C ASN A 15 -0.91 -1.82 -17.53
N ASN A 16 -0.49 -2.92 -18.15
CA ASN A 16 0.84 -3.48 -17.91
C ASN A 16 1.43 -4.18 -19.14
N ALA A 17 2.45 -3.57 -19.75
CA ALA A 17 3.18 -4.12 -20.89
C ALA A 17 4.11 -5.30 -20.54
N MET A 18 4.30 -5.64 -19.25
CA MET A 18 5.27 -6.66 -18.81
C MET A 18 4.74 -7.71 -17.81
N ARG A 19 3.52 -7.58 -17.26
CA ARG A 19 2.89 -8.65 -16.45
C ARG A 19 1.65 -9.18 -17.17
N HIS A 20 1.66 -10.47 -17.48
CA HIS A 20 0.70 -11.07 -18.38
C HIS A 20 -0.72 -11.23 -17.81
N GLU A 21 -0.92 -11.36 -16.50
CA GLU A 21 -2.26 -11.40 -15.89
C GLU A 21 -2.23 -10.87 -14.45
N TYR A 22 -3.26 -10.11 -14.05
CA TYR A 22 -3.49 -9.72 -12.66
C TYR A 22 -4.62 -10.58 -12.09
N ARG A 23 -4.37 -11.24 -10.97
CA ARG A 23 -5.42 -11.91 -10.20
C ARG A 23 -6.45 -10.88 -9.75
N VAL A 24 -7.72 -11.16 -10.02
CA VAL A 24 -8.81 -10.36 -9.46
C VAL A 24 -8.91 -10.66 -7.97
N LEU A 25 -8.77 -9.62 -7.15
CA LEU A 25 -8.91 -9.71 -5.70
C LEU A 25 -10.38 -9.86 -5.32
N THR A 26 -10.65 -10.68 -4.31
CA THR A 26 -11.96 -10.70 -3.65
C THR A 26 -12.20 -9.39 -2.92
N ASP A 27 -13.46 -9.10 -2.58
CA ASP A 27 -13.79 -7.90 -1.81
C ASP A 27 -13.12 -7.90 -0.42
N ASP A 28 -12.98 -9.07 0.20
CA ASP A 28 -12.26 -9.24 1.47
C ASP A 28 -10.76 -8.94 1.33
N GLU A 29 -10.15 -9.37 0.23
CA GLU A 29 -8.75 -9.07 -0.07
C GLU A 29 -8.53 -7.59 -0.33
N LYS A 30 -9.44 -6.94 -1.05
CA LYS A 30 -9.42 -5.49 -1.26
C LYS A 30 -9.55 -4.74 0.06
N ALA A 31 -10.50 -5.15 0.91
CA ALA A 31 -10.71 -4.55 2.22
C ALA A 31 -9.48 -4.74 3.12
N THR A 32 -8.87 -5.92 3.11
CA THR A 32 -7.65 -6.21 3.88
C THR A 32 -6.47 -5.38 3.39
N MET A 33 -6.27 -5.28 2.07
CA MET A 33 -5.23 -4.45 1.47
C MET A 33 -5.42 -2.97 1.84
N GLN A 34 -6.65 -2.45 1.75
CA GLN A 34 -6.97 -1.08 2.12
C GLN A 34 -6.67 -0.83 3.61
N ARG A 35 -7.12 -1.73 4.48
CA ARG A 35 -6.85 -1.66 5.92
C ARG A 35 -5.35 -1.61 6.25
N ILE A 36 -4.53 -2.42 5.58
CA ILE A 36 -3.07 -2.40 5.78
C ILE A 36 -2.48 -1.03 5.41
N LYS A 37 -2.94 -0.44 4.29
CA LYS A 37 -2.49 0.88 3.84
C LYS A 37 -2.91 1.97 4.81
N ASP A 38 -4.15 1.94 5.27
CA ASP A 38 -4.70 2.94 6.19
C ASP A 38 -3.94 2.92 7.53
N LEU A 39 -3.72 1.73 8.10
CA LEU A 39 -2.95 1.56 9.34
C LEU A 39 -1.50 2.02 9.19
N GLY A 40 -0.87 1.72 8.04
CA GLY A 40 0.48 2.20 7.74
C GLY A 40 0.56 3.72 7.64
N ALA A 41 -0.40 4.35 6.97
CA ALA A 41 -0.48 5.80 6.86
C ALA A 41 -0.72 6.47 8.22
N GLU A 42 -1.59 5.91 9.05
CA GLU A 42 -1.87 6.39 10.41
C GLU A 42 -0.62 6.34 11.29
N LEU A 43 0.09 5.20 11.31
CA LEU A 43 1.33 5.06 12.07
C LEU A 43 2.44 5.97 11.55
N PHE A 44 2.62 6.07 10.24
CA PHE A 44 3.60 6.96 9.64
C PHE A 44 3.36 8.41 10.06
N LYS A 45 2.09 8.86 10.01
CA LYS A 45 1.69 10.19 10.44
C LYS A 45 1.98 10.43 11.93
N ALA A 46 1.66 9.48 12.80
CA ALA A 46 1.96 9.59 14.23
C ALA A 46 3.48 9.71 14.50
N LEU A 47 4.31 8.97 13.75
CA LEU A 47 5.77 9.08 13.84
C LEU A 47 6.27 10.44 13.34
N ASP A 48 5.66 10.99 12.29
CA ASP A 48 6.03 12.29 11.74
C ASP A 48 5.68 13.45 12.68
N GLU A 49 4.51 13.40 13.32
CA GLU A 49 4.06 14.39 14.30
C GLU A 49 4.88 14.37 15.61
N THR A 50 5.58 13.26 15.89
CA THR A 50 6.46 13.13 17.07
C THR A 50 7.76 13.95 16.93
N GLY A 51 8.17 14.29 15.71
CA GLY A 51 9.34 15.12 15.43
C GLY A 51 10.32 14.47 14.45
N GLN A 52 11.58 14.90 14.50
CA GLN A 52 12.61 14.44 13.57
C GLN A 52 13.82 13.87 14.33
N SER A 53 14.10 12.60 14.12
CA SER A 53 15.29 11.91 14.63
C SER A 53 15.69 10.79 13.67
N ARG A 54 16.90 10.23 13.85
CA ARG A 54 17.37 9.10 13.05
C ARG A 54 16.48 7.86 13.27
N GLU A 55 16.06 7.62 14.50
CA GLU A 55 15.20 6.52 14.91
C GLU A 55 13.83 6.64 14.25
N LEU A 56 13.24 7.85 14.24
CA LEU A 56 11.96 8.09 13.57
C LEU A 56 12.06 7.94 12.04
N SER A 57 13.17 8.34 11.43
CA SER A 57 13.42 8.09 10.01
C SER A 57 13.47 6.60 9.69
N ILE A 58 14.18 5.80 10.51
CA ILE A 58 14.23 4.34 10.35
C ILE A 58 12.84 3.72 10.55
N ALA A 59 12.11 4.16 11.57
CA ALA A 59 10.76 3.68 11.85
C ALA A 59 9.83 3.93 10.66
N LYS A 60 9.83 5.15 10.11
CA LYS A 60 9.04 5.50 8.91
C LYS A 60 9.36 4.63 7.70
N THR A 61 10.64 4.41 7.40
CA THR A 61 11.04 3.48 6.32
C THR A 61 10.55 2.05 6.57
N LYS A 62 10.59 1.59 7.82
CA LYS A 62 10.10 0.25 8.18
C LYS A 62 8.58 0.11 8.05
N VAL A 63 7.83 1.17 8.37
CA VAL A 63 6.38 1.20 8.12
C VAL A 63 6.08 1.03 6.63
N GLU A 64 6.77 1.78 5.76
CA GLU A 64 6.60 1.67 4.30
C GLU A 64 6.95 0.25 3.79
N GLU A 65 8.06 -0.32 4.25
CA GLU A 65 8.48 -1.67 3.89
C GLU A 65 7.45 -2.73 4.35
N SER A 66 6.94 -2.62 5.57
CA SER A 66 5.90 -3.51 6.10
C SER A 66 4.61 -3.44 5.27
N VAL A 67 4.14 -2.24 4.92
CA VAL A 67 2.96 -2.05 4.07
C VAL A 67 3.19 -2.65 2.69
N MET A 68 4.36 -2.42 2.09
CA MET A 68 4.69 -2.94 0.77
C MET A 68 4.65 -4.47 0.74
N TRP A 69 5.33 -5.14 1.69
CA TRP A 69 5.35 -6.61 1.74
C TRP A 69 3.96 -7.20 2.07
N GLY A 70 3.20 -6.58 2.96
CA GLY A 70 1.83 -7.00 3.28
C GLY A 70 0.88 -6.90 2.08
N VAL A 71 0.91 -5.78 1.36
CA VAL A 71 0.12 -5.60 0.13
C VAL A 71 0.57 -6.56 -0.96
N LYS A 72 1.89 -6.75 -1.11
CA LYS A 72 2.45 -7.69 -2.09
C LYS A 72 1.92 -9.11 -1.87
N HIS A 73 1.84 -9.59 -0.64
CA HIS A 73 1.27 -10.91 -0.33
C HIS A 73 -0.18 -11.04 -0.81
N ILE A 74 -1.00 -10.01 -0.59
CA ILE A 74 -2.42 -10.02 -1.01
C ILE A 74 -2.54 -10.00 -2.54
N THR A 75 -1.70 -9.21 -3.21
CA THR A 75 -1.75 -9.00 -4.67
C THR A 75 -0.93 -10.00 -5.49
N ALA A 76 -0.24 -10.94 -4.83
CA ALA A 76 0.62 -11.92 -5.50
C ALA A 76 -0.16 -12.91 -6.37
#